data_AF-A0A536SLV7-F1
#
_entry.id   AF-A0A536SLV7-F1
#
_cell.length_a   1.000
_cell.length_b   1.000
_cell.length_c   1.000
_cell.angle_alpha   90.00
_cell.angle_beta   90.00
_cell.angle_gamma   90.00
#
_symmetry.space_group_name_H-M   'P 1'
#
loop_
_entity.id
_entity.type
_entity.pdbx_description
1 polymer ?
#
loop_
_entity_poly.entity_id
_entity_poly.type
_entity_poly.pdbx_seq_one_letter_code
_entity_poly.pdbx_strand_id
1 'polypeptide(L)'
;LLDRGFTDVWTLDFRMSNRHGYNLHRNRFNMDDIALFDFPPAFDAVRRHSGPNRRIHVICHCLGSVSFMMSLFGKLTTGISSVISNSVSLTLRIPTWSKFKGVMGPFMFEYVLGLEYVNPYWRREPGFSMGKLLSWGVSAVHRECNVPECHMLSFMWGTGFPALYRHENLDDVTHRRGGDLYGGVAVHYYRHVMKMVFSDGAVKYARGDPKYKSLPDNYMAYAKDIDTPVLFMTGEQNHVFTDSNIVCHERLQKIVPGRHELHVFPNYGHQDVFMGKNCHVDIFPRLLQFLEKHRGRNPS
;
A
#
# COMPACT_ATOMS: atom_id res chain seq x y z
N LEU A 1 10.79 -11.71 13.50
CA LEU A 1 9.63 -12.64 13.50
C LEU A 1 10.09 -14.08 13.78
N LEU A 2 11.00 -14.63 12.98
CA LEU A 2 11.57 -15.97 13.18
C LEU A 2 12.13 -16.17 14.61
N ASP A 3 12.95 -15.24 15.10
CA ASP A 3 13.52 -15.27 16.47
C ASP A 3 12.48 -15.23 17.59
N ARG A 4 11.22 -14.96 17.26
CA ARG A 4 10.09 -14.88 18.18
C ARG A 4 9.12 -16.03 17.96
N GLY A 5 9.54 -17.09 17.28
CA GLY A 5 8.74 -18.30 17.10
C GLY A 5 7.57 -18.16 16.12
N PHE A 6 7.61 -17.18 15.22
CA PHE A 6 6.78 -17.21 14.00
C PHE A 6 7.55 -18.06 12.98
N THR A 7 7.21 -19.33 12.88
CA THR A 7 8.04 -20.35 12.22
C THR A 7 8.00 -20.32 10.70
N ASP A 8 7.02 -19.62 10.13
CA ASP A 8 6.82 -19.55 8.68
C ASP A 8 6.49 -18.12 8.28
N VAL A 9 7.37 -17.51 7.47
CA VAL A 9 7.31 -16.10 7.09
C VAL A 9 7.32 -16.02 5.57
N TRP A 10 6.19 -15.58 5.03
CA TRP A 10 5.98 -15.43 3.59
C TRP A 10 6.02 -13.95 3.19
N THR A 11 6.61 -13.68 2.03
CA THR A 11 6.53 -12.39 1.34
C THR A 11 5.81 -12.59 0.02
N LEU A 12 4.73 -11.85 -0.22
CA LEU A 12 3.92 -11.99 -1.41
C LEU A 12 4.26 -10.91 -2.45
N ASP A 13 4.71 -11.35 -3.62
CA ASP A 13 4.72 -10.55 -4.84
C ASP A 13 3.37 -10.74 -5.57
N PHE A 14 2.47 -9.78 -5.42
CA PHE A 14 1.19 -9.75 -6.14
C PHE A 14 1.33 -9.00 -7.47
N ARG A 15 0.26 -8.89 -8.27
CA ARG A 15 0.39 -8.43 -9.67
C ARG A 15 0.96 -7.03 -9.86
N MET A 16 0.96 -6.16 -8.84
CA MET A 16 1.61 -4.83 -8.93
C MET A 16 3.07 -4.81 -8.48
N SER A 17 3.65 -5.96 -8.11
CA SER A 17 5.05 -6.03 -7.70
C SER A 17 5.97 -5.57 -8.83
N ASN A 18 6.99 -4.80 -8.48
CA ASN A 18 8.04 -4.37 -9.42
C ASN A 18 8.88 -5.54 -9.97
N ARG A 19 8.76 -6.74 -9.39
CA ARG A 19 9.40 -7.96 -9.91
C ARG A 19 8.80 -8.44 -11.23
N HIS A 20 7.61 -7.99 -11.57
CA HIS A 20 6.91 -8.41 -12.77
C HIS A 20 7.09 -7.41 -13.91
N GLY A 21 7.84 -7.81 -14.94
CA GLY A 21 8.14 -6.94 -16.09
C GLY A 21 6.92 -6.43 -16.86
N TYR A 22 5.78 -7.13 -16.79
CA TYR A 22 4.53 -6.65 -17.41
C TYR A 22 4.00 -5.34 -16.79
N ASN A 23 4.49 -4.95 -15.60
CA ASN A 23 4.14 -3.66 -14.98
C ASN A 23 4.83 -2.46 -15.66
N LEU A 24 5.78 -2.74 -16.55
CA LEU A 24 6.40 -1.75 -17.45
C LEU A 24 5.64 -1.61 -18.77
N HIS A 25 4.39 -2.10 -18.84
CA HIS A 25 3.50 -1.89 -19.97
C HIS A 25 2.12 -1.45 -19.49
N ARG A 26 1.37 -0.81 -20.40
CA ARG A 26 -0.01 -0.39 -20.13
C ARG A 26 -0.87 -1.61 -19.82
N ASN A 27 -1.59 -1.53 -18.72
CA ASN A 27 -2.55 -2.56 -18.30
C ASN A 27 -3.82 -1.91 -17.77
N ARG A 28 -4.82 -2.74 -17.46
CA ARG A 28 -6.12 -2.30 -16.95
C ARG A 28 -6.50 -2.97 -15.63
N PHE A 29 -5.56 -3.68 -14.99
CA PHE A 29 -5.89 -4.26 -13.70
C PHE A 29 -6.04 -3.13 -12.67
N ASN A 30 -6.85 -3.38 -11.65
CA ASN A 30 -7.17 -2.43 -10.60
C ASN A 30 -7.22 -3.13 -9.22
N MET A 31 -7.56 -2.40 -8.16
CA MET A 31 -7.57 -2.98 -6.80
C MET A 31 -8.56 -4.13 -6.61
N ASP A 32 -9.67 -4.18 -7.37
CA ASP A 32 -10.61 -5.32 -7.35
C ASP A 32 -9.97 -6.58 -7.90
N ASP A 33 -9.14 -6.45 -8.93
CA ASP A 33 -8.43 -7.59 -9.50
C ASP A 33 -7.50 -8.25 -8.49
N ILE A 34 -6.78 -7.43 -7.73
CA ILE A 34 -5.85 -7.90 -6.70
C ILE A 34 -6.64 -8.54 -5.56
N ALA A 35 -7.68 -7.86 -5.08
CA ALA A 35 -8.53 -8.35 -4.01
C ALA A 35 -9.13 -9.73 -4.34
N LEU A 36 -9.61 -9.90 -5.57
CA LEU A 36 -10.34 -11.09 -6.02
C LEU A 36 -9.45 -12.23 -6.50
N PHE A 37 -8.37 -11.93 -7.22
CA PHE A 37 -7.61 -12.95 -7.94
C PHE A 37 -6.17 -13.14 -7.46
N ASP A 38 -5.63 -12.27 -6.60
CA ASP A 38 -4.26 -12.43 -6.09
C ASP A 38 -4.26 -13.03 -4.69
N PHE A 39 -5.00 -12.43 -3.76
CA PHE A 39 -4.95 -12.87 -2.36
C PHE A 39 -5.56 -14.25 -2.14
N PRO A 40 -6.80 -14.58 -2.58
CA PRO A 40 -7.37 -15.90 -2.31
C PRO A 40 -6.45 -17.07 -2.73
N PRO A 41 -5.94 -17.14 -3.98
CA PRO A 41 -5.04 -18.23 -4.36
C PRO A 41 -3.67 -18.17 -3.67
N ALA A 42 -3.17 -16.99 -3.31
CA ALA A 42 -1.93 -16.87 -2.53
C ALA A 42 -2.09 -17.47 -1.12
N PHE A 43 -3.20 -17.17 -0.43
CA PHE A 43 -3.48 -17.75 0.88
C PHE A 43 -3.79 -19.24 0.80
N ASP A 44 -4.44 -19.72 -0.27
CA ASP A 44 -4.60 -21.16 -0.53
C ASP A 44 -3.24 -21.86 -0.71
N ALA A 45 -2.29 -21.23 -1.39
CA ALA A 45 -0.93 -21.77 -1.52
C ALA A 45 -0.21 -21.84 -0.16
N VAL A 46 -0.29 -20.77 0.65
CA VAL A 46 0.28 -20.74 2.00
C VAL A 46 -0.36 -21.84 2.87
N ARG A 47 -1.68 -22.02 2.83
CA ARG A 47 -2.38 -23.07 3.59
C ARG A 47 -1.99 -24.47 3.13
N ARG A 48 -1.86 -24.70 1.82
CA ARG A 48 -1.40 -25.99 1.28
C ARG A 48 0.01 -26.34 1.75
N HIS A 49 0.90 -25.35 1.86
CA HIS A 49 2.27 -25.56 2.32
C HIS A 49 2.36 -25.71 3.84
N SER A 50 1.77 -24.78 4.58
CA SER A 50 1.95 -24.65 6.03
C SER A 50 1.03 -25.57 6.83
N GLY A 51 -0.07 -26.00 6.22
CA GLY A 51 -1.17 -26.78 6.80
C GLY A 51 -2.46 -25.96 6.92
N PRO A 52 -3.64 -26.58 6.73
CA PRO A 52 -4.93 -25.87 6.64
C PRO A 52 -5.31 -25.12 7.92
N ASN A 53 -4.91 -25.66 9.08
CA ASN A 53 -5.24 -25.13 10.41
C ASN A 53 -4.21 -24.12 10.94
N ARG A 54 -3.24 -23.69 10.12
CA ARG A 54 -2.28 -22.68 10.56
C ARG A 54 -2.97 -21.34 10.73
N ARG A 55 -2.65 -20.69 11.85
CA ARG A 55 -3.01 -19.30 12.12
C ARG A 55 -2.16 -18.39 11.24
N ILE A 56 -2.82 -17.56 10.44
CA ILE A 56 -2.14 -16.65 9.52
C ILE A 56 -2.33 -15.22 10.02
N HIS A 57 -1.22 -14.54 10.22
CA HIS A 57 -1.18 -13.12 10.51
C HIS A 57 -0.66 -12.36 9.29
N VAL A 58 -1.25 -11.22 8.99
CA VAL A 58 -0.91 -10.46 7.79
C VAL A 58 -0.35 -9.11 8.18
N ILE A 59 0.78 -8.74 7.59
CA ILE A 59 1.31 -7.38 7.63
C ILE A 59 1.21 -6.84 6.21
N CYS A 60 0.44 -5.79 6.01
CA CYS A 60 0.22 -5.18 4.70
C CYS A 60 0.46 -3.67 4.74
N HIS A 61 0.83 -3.11 3.59
CA HIS A 61 1.27 -1.71 3.49
C HIS A 61 0.76 -1.05 2.21
N CYS A 62 0.44 0.24 2.30
CA CYS A 62 0.10 1.09 1.15
C CYS A 62 -1.03 0.48 0.30
N LEU A 63 -0.91 0.46 -1.02
CA LEU A 63 -1.92 -0.14 -1.91
C LEU A 63 -2.05 -1.66 -1.74
N GLY A 64 -1.00 -2.33 -1.27
CA GLY A 64 -1.09 -3.73 -0.85
C GLY A 64 -2.00 -3.89 0.38
N SER A 65 -2.01 -2.90 1.27
CA SER A 65 -2.96 -2.85 2.38
C SER A 65 -4.40 -2.60 1.90
N VAL A 66 -4.62 -1.60 1.04
CA VAL A 66 -5.94 -1.29 0.50
C VAL A 66 -6.58 -2.54 -0.13
N SER A 67 -5.86 -3.18 -1.04
CA SER A 67 -6.34 -4.34 -1.79
C SER A 67 -6.51 -5.57 -0.89
N PHE A 68 -5.63 -5.80 0.09
CA PHE A 68 -5.79 -6.90 1.03
C PHE A 68 -7.01 -6.69 1.93
N MET A 69 -7.18 -5.48 2.46
CA MET A 69 -8.34 -5.10 3.27
C MET A 69 -9.64 -5.22 2.47
N MET A 70 -9.63 -4.88 1.18
CA MET A 70 -10.76 -5.16 0.27
C MET A 70 -11.05 -6.66 0.17
N SER A 71 -10.03 -7.51 0.02
CA SER A 71 -10.22 -8.96 -0.03
C SER A 71 -10.80 -9.53 1.27
N LEU A 72 -10.28 -9.08 2.41
CA LEU A 72 -10.75 -9.50 3.74
C LEU A 72 -12.18 -9.02 4.01
N PHE A 73 -12.45 -7.73 3.85
CA PHE A 73 -13.79 -7.16 4.12
C PHE A 73 -14.81 -7.47 3.03
N GLY A 74 -14.37 -7.90 1.85
CA GLY A 74 -15.19 -8.52 0.82
C GLY A 74 -15.49 -10.00 1.07
N LYS A 75 -15.01 -10.58 2.18
CA LYS A 75 -15.13 -12.00 2.55
C LYS A 75 -14.53 -12.97 1.51
N LEU A 76 -13.56 -12.52 0.72
CA LEU A 76 -12.87 -13.35 -0.27
C LEU A 76 -11.69 -14.10 0.36
N THR A 77 -10.92 -13.40 1.18
CA THR A 77 -9.84 -14.00 1.96
C THR A 77 -10.32 -14.14 3.40
N THR A 78 -10.52 -15.38 3.83
CA THR A 78 -11.02 -15.73 5.16
C THR A 78 -9.97 -16.47 5.99
N GLY A 79 -10.28 -16.70 7.26
CA GLY A 79 -9.43 -17.44 8.16
C GLY A 79 -8.12 -16.72 8.53
N ILE A 80 -8.17 -15.39 8.68
CA ILE A 80 -7.03 -14.55 9.09
C ILE A 80 -7.11 -14.26 10.58
N SER A 81 -6.04 -14.58 11.32
CA SER A 81 -5.98 -14.43 12.79
C SER A 81 -5.83 -12.99 13.23
N SER A 82 -5.01 -12.18 12.54
CA SER A 82 -4.92 -10.73 12.77
C SER A 82 -4.26 -10.03 11.59
N VAL A 83 -4.48 -8.72 11.47
CA VAL A 83 -3.88 -7.88 10.42
C VAL A 83 -3.19 -6.67 11.02
N ILE A 84 -2.00 -6.36 10.55
CA ILE A 84 -1.34 -5.07 10.72
C ILE A 84 -1.44 -4.34 9.39
N SER A 85 -2.24 -3.28 9.35
CA SER A 85 -2.46 -2.47 8.16
C SER A 85 -1.75 -1.13 8.32
N ASN A 86 -0.75 -0.89 7.48
CA ASN A 86 0.04 0.34 7.53
C ASN A 86 -0.36 1.37 6.47
N SER A 87 -0.40 2.63 6.92
CA SER A 87 -0.62 3.89 6.20
C SER A 87 -2.02 4.12 5.64
N VAL A 88 -2.68 3.09 5.11
CA VAL A 88 -4.01 3.20 4.48
C VAL A 88 -4.72 1.85 4.48
N SER A 89 -6.05 1.87 4.49
CA SER A 89 -6.91 0.68 4.48
C SER A 89 -8.15 0.91 3.60
N LEU A 90 -9.36 0.83 4.16
CA LEU A 90 -10.62 1.02 3.45
C LEU A 90 -11.06 2.49 3.35
N THR A 91 -10.33 3.42 3.96
CA THR A 91 -10.56 4.87 3.82
C THR A 91 -9.31 5.49 3.23
N LEU A 92 -9.44 6.18 2.09
CA LEU A 92 -8.34 6.75 1.35
C LEU A 92 -8.47 8.27 1.34
N ARG A 93 -7.59 8.93 2.09
CA ARG A 93 -7.48 10.38 2.19
C ARG A 93 -6.06 10.75 1.77
N ILE A 94 -5.96 11.72 0.87
CA ILE A 94 -4.69 12.13 0.28
C ILE A 94 -4.64 13.67 0.20
N PRO A 95 -3.45 14.28 0.16
CA PRO A 95 -3.31 15.73 0.00
C PRO A 95 -4.00 16.25 -1.26
N THR A 96 -4.47 17.49 -1.25
CA THR A 96 -5.16 18.12 -2.39
C THR A 96 -4.32 18.09 -3.67
N TRP A 97 -3.02 18.36 -3.55
CA TRP A 97 -2.11 18.28 -4.71
C TRP A 97 -1.99 16.86 -5.26
N SER A 98 -1.93 15.85 -4.39
CA SER A 98 -1.98 14.44 -4.82
C SER A 98 -3.30 14.07 -5.52
N LYS A 99 -4.44 14.66 -5.11
CA LYS A 99 -5.73 14.46 -5.84
C LYS A 99 -5.65 15.00 -7.26
N PHE A 100 -5.15 16.23 -7.42
CA PHE A 100 -4.96 16.83 -8.75
C PHE A 100 -4.05 15.96 -9.63
N LYS A 101 -2.89 15.55 -9.11
CA LYS A 101 -1.96 14.66 -9.81
C LYS A 101 -2.59 13.31 -10.14
N GLY A 102 -3.35 12.70 -9.23
CA GLY A 102 -3.98 11.40 -9.44
C GLY A 102 -5.07 11.42 -10.53
N VAL A 103 -5.81 12.52 -10.66
CA VAL A 103 -6.81 12.71 -11.73
C VAL A 103 -6.13 12.99 -13.08
N MET A 104 -5.17 13.91 -13.11
CA MET A 104 -4.53 14.35 -14.34
C MET A 104 -3.47 13.37 -14.85
N GLY A 105 -2.80 12.67 -13.95
CA GLY A 105 -1.66 11.80 -14.24
C GLY A 105 -1.95 10.78 -15.34
N PRO A 106 -2.99 9.93 -15.22
CA PRO A 106 -3.30 8.96 -16.26
C PRO A 106 -3.52 9.59 -17.64
N PHE A 107 -4.22 10.73 -17.70
CA PHE A 107 -4.41 11.46 -18.96
C PHE A 107 -3.07 11.96 -19.53
N MET A 108 -2.25 12.61 -18.71
CA MET A 108 -0.96 13.16 -19.11
C MET A 108 0.00 12.07 -19.59
N PHE A 109 0.13 10.97 -18.85
CA PHE A 109 1.04 9.89 -19.23
C PHE A 109 0.55 9.10 -20.44
N GLU A 110 -0.73 8.73 -20.49
CA GLU A 110 -1.23 7.84 -21.55
C GLU A 110 -1.46 8.57 -22.88
N TYR A 111 -1.94 9.81 -22.85
CA TYR A 111 -2.40 10.51 -24.06
C TYR A 111 -1.49 11.65 -24.49
N VAL A 112 -0.89 12.40 -23.55
CA VAL A 112 -0.05 13.57 -23.89
C VAL A 112 1.41 13.16 -24.08
N LEU A 113 1.98 12.44 -23.11
CA LEU A 113 3.39 12.04 -23.14
C LEU A 113 3.63 10.69 -23.82
N GLY A 114 2.57 9.89 -24.02
CA GLY A 114 2.69 8.56 -24.64
C GLY A 114 3.51 7.56 -23.83
N LEU A 115 3.65 7.76 -22.51
CA LEU A 115 4.42 6.89 -21.62
C LEU A 115 3.59 5.68 -21.19
N GLU A 116 4.22 4.51 -21.11
CA GLU A 116 3.55 3.26 -20.71
C GLU A 116 3.48 3.08 -19.18
N TYR A 117 4.50 3.58 -18.49
CA TYR A 117 4.68 3.48 -17.04
C TYR A 117 5.41 4.73 -16.54
N VAL A 118 5.51 4.85 -15.21
CA VAL A 118 6.35 5.85 -14.54
C VAL A 118 7.37 5.14 -13.67
N ASN A 119 8.64 5.50 -13.78
CA ASN A 119 9.74 4.83 -13.07
C ASN A 119 10.63 5.81 -12.31
N PRO A 120 10.86 5.62 -11.00
CA PRO A 120 11.76 6.46 -10.24
C PRO A 120 13.22 6.38 -10.73
N TYR A 121 13.61 5.30 -11.41
CA TYR A 121 14.97 5.08 -11.90
C TYR A 121 15.29 5.78 -13.23
N TRP A 122 14.32 6.43 -13.89
CA TRP A 122 14.49 7.02 -15.23
C TRP A 122 15.70 7.96 -15.39
N ARG A 123 16.16 8.61 -14.31
CA ARG A 123 17.34 9.46 -14.35
C ARG A 123 18.61 8.71 -14.78
N ARG A 124 18.72 7.43 -14.40
CA ARG A 124 19.91 6.59 -14.56
C ARG A 124 19.87 5.68 -15.79
N GLU A 125 18.73 5.58 -16.46
CA GLU A 125 18.62 4.77 -17.68
C GLU A 125 19.57 5.27 -18.78
N PRO A 126 20.17 4.38 -19.58
CA PRO A 126 21.03 4.77 -20.70
C PRO A 126 20.25 5.50 -21.80
N GLY A 127 20.94 6.37 -22.53
CA GLY A 127 20.34 7.13 -23.63
C GLY A 127 19.45 8.31 -23.20
N PHE A 128 18.80 8.92 -24.19
CA PHE A 128 17.81 9.99 -24.01
C PHE A 128 16.40 9.40 -24.09
N SER A 129 15.53 9.79 -23.16
CA SER A 129 14.13 9.39 -23.13
C SER A 129 13.27 10.51 -22.55
N MET A 130 11.98 10.54 -22.89
CA MET A 130 11.03 11.49 -22.31
C MET A 130 10.94 11.33 -20.79
N GLY A 131 11.02 10.10 -20.27
CA GLY A 131 11.06 9.83 -18.82
C GLY A 131 12.29 10.43 -18.14
N LYS A 132 13.45 10.39 -18.79
CA LYS A 132 14.68 11.01 -18.29
C LYS A 132 14.62 12.54 -18.30
N LEU A 133 14.02 13.13 -19.34
CA LEU A 133 13.77 14.57 -19.40
C LEU A 133 12.82 15.03 -18.28
N LEU A 134 11.74 14.27 -18.05
CA LEU A 134 10.82 14.51 -16.94
C LEU A 134 11.56 14.43 -15.59
N SER A 135 12.38 13.39 -15.39
CA SER A 135 13.15 13.22 -14.16
C SER A 135 14.15 14.35 -13.89
N TRP A 136 14.77 14.90 -14.95
CA TRP A 136 15.55 16.13 -14.85
C TRP A 136 14.70 17.32 -14.40
N GLY A 137 13.54 17.53 -15.03
CA GLY A 137 12.63 18.62 -14.70
C GLY A 137 12.12 18.54 -13.25
N VAL A 138 11.75 17.34 -12.80
CA VAL A 138 11.40 17.08 -11.40
C VAL A 138 12.59 17.39 -10.49
N SER A 139 13.79 16.90 -10.80
CA SER A 139 14.98 17.18 -9.97
C SER A 139 15.36 18.66 -9.90
N ALA A 140 14.98 19.49 -10.88
CA ALA A 140 15.27 20.92 -10.87
C ALA A 140 14.49 21.70 -9.78
N VAL A 141 13.33 21.17 -9.35
CA VAL A 141 12.48 21.80 -8.32
C VAL A 141 12.58 21.12 -6.95
N HIS A 142 13.31 20.00 -6.86
CA HIS A 142 13.59 19.29 -5.62
C HIS A 142 15.00 19.61 -5.13
N ARG A 143 15.14 20.14 -3.90
CA ARG A 143 16.40 20.60 -3.30
C ARG A 143 16.74 19.93 -1.96
N GLU A 144 15.86 19.08 -1.47
CA GLU A 144 15.96 18.37 -0.21
C GLU A 144 17.07 17.31 -0.19
N CYS A 145 17.52 16.83 -1.36
CA CYS A 145 18.63 15.90 -1.52
C CYS A 145 19.18 15.91 -2.96
N ASN A 146 20.17 15.06 -3.24
CA ASN A 146 20.73 14.86 -4.58
C ASN A 146 20.40 13.47 -5.18
N VAL A 147 19.39 12.78 -4.63
CA VAL A 147 18.96 11.45 -5.09
C VAL A 147 17.76 11.59 -6.02
N PRO A 148 17.93 11.48 -7.35
CA PRO A 148 16.86 11.72 -8.31
C PRO A 148 15.70 10.72 -8.18
N GLU A 149 15.97 9.51 -7.69
CA GLU A 149 14.95 8.52 -7.40
C GLU A 149 13.99 9.02 -6.30
N CYS A 150 14.52 9.70 -5.28
CA CYS A 150 13.73 10.30 -4.19
C CYS A 150 12.77 11.38 -4.70
N HIS A 151 13.27 12.23 -5.61
CA HIS A 151 12.48 13.29 -6.24
C HIS A 151 11.34 12.70 -7.07
N MET A 152 11.65 11.68 -7.89
CA MET A 152 10.64 10.98 -8.69
C MET A 152 9.59 10.28 -7.84
N LEU A 153 9.98 9.61 -6.75
CA LEU A 153 9.03 8.97 -5.82
C LEU A 153 8.05 10.00 -5.23
N SER A 154 8.57 11.16 -4.83
CA SER A 154 7.74 12.26 -4.32
C SER A 154 6.79 12.82 -5.39
N PHE A 155 7.29 12.97 -6.62
CA PHE A 155 6.47 13.35 -7.77
C PHE A 155 5.39 12.31 -8.09
N MET A 156 5.69 11.02 -8.01
CA MET A 156 4.74 9.95 -8.31
C MET A 156 3.60 9.90 -7.30
N TRP A 157 3.89 9.74 -6.01
CA TRP A 157 2.87 9.24 -5.08
C TRP A 157 2.42 10.19 -3.97
N GLY A 158 3.15 11.27 -3.66
CA GLY A 158 2.81 12.13 -2.53
C GLY A 158 2.92 13.60 -2.81
N THR A 159 2.88 14.41 -1.77
CA THR A 159 3.11 15.86 -1.86
C THR A 159 4.19 16.23 -0.85
N GLY A 160 5.32 16.79 -1.29
CA GLY A 160 6.39 17.20 -0.39
C GLY A 160 7.78 16.87 -0.91
N PHE A 161 8.77 17.19 -0.07
CA PHE A 161 10.19 17.23 -0.37
C PHE A 161 11.01 16.68 0.82
N PRO A 162 11.05 15.36 1.08
CA PRO A 162 10.42 14.26 0.35
C PRO A 162 8.99 13.91 0.84
N ALA A 163 8.23 13.15 0.06
CA ALA A 163 6.86 12.77 0.40
C ALA A 163 6.70 11.41 1.10
N LEU A 164 7.54 10.42 0.80
CA LEU A 164 7.32 9.03 1.24
C LEU A 164 7.91 8.72 2.61
N TYR A 165 8.93 9.44 3.05
CA TYR A 165 9.72 9.10 4.23
C TYR A 165 10.42 10.34 4.77
N ARG A 166 10.93 10.28 5.99
CA ARG A 166 11.82 11.31 6.52
C ARG A 166 13.26 10.95 6.17
N HIS A 167 14.00 11.88 5.56
CA HIS A 167 15.42 11.64 5.24
C HIS A 167 16.25 11.29 6.48
N GLU A 168 15.95 11.91 7.62
CA GLU A 168 16.63 11.63 8.89
C GLU A 168 16.47 10.17 9.35
N ASN A 169 15.39 9.51 8.96
CA ASN A 169 15.10 8.11 9.29
C ASN A 169 15.78 7.12 8.36
N LEU A 170 16.27 7.54 7.19
CA LEU A 170 16.86 6.63 6.21
C LEU A 170 18.37 6.51 6.38
N ASP A 171 18.88 5.29 6.21
CA ASP A 171 20.28 5.07 5.86
C ASP A 171 20.56 5.59 4.45
N ASP A 172 21.75 6.17 4.22
CA ASP A 172 22.14 6.71 2.90
C ASP A 172 22.11 5.62 1.81
N VAL A 173 22.55 4.40 2.14
CA VAL A 173 22.50 3.25 1.23
C VAL A 173 21.06 2.93 0.83
N THR A 174 20.14 2.91 1.79
CA THR A 174 18.73 2.63 1.56
C THR A 174 18.09 3.73 0.72
N HIS A 175 18.38 5.00 1.03
CA HIS A 175 17.88 6.16 0.30
C HIS A 175 18.29 6.13 -1.18
N ARG A 176 19.56 5.82 -1.47
CA ARG A 176 20.09 5.75 -2.85
C ARG A 176 19.54 4.59 -3.67
N ARG A 177 18.97 3.56 -3.01
CA ARG A 177 18.37 2.39 -3.65
C ARG A 177 16.87 2.53 -3.91
N GLY A 178 16.28 3.72 -3.69
CA GLY A 178 14.84 3.95 -3.89
C GLY A 178 14.35 3.51 -5.28
N GLY A 179 15.13 3.74 -6.34
CA GLY A 179 14.75 3.29 -7.68
C GLY A 179 14.58 1.77 -7.80
N ASP A 180 15.51 1.00 -7.21
CA ASP A 180 15.48 -0.47 -7.22
C ASP A 180 14.36 -1.02 -6.33
N LEU A 181 14.11 -0.38 -5.18
CA LEU A 181 13.15 -0.86 -4.18
C LEU A 181 11.69 -0.66 -4.61
N TYR A 182 11.38 0.40 -5.35
CA TYR A 182 10.01 0.73 -5.74
C TYR A 182 9.68 0.36 -7.19
N GLY A 183 10.63 0.52 -8.12
CA GLY A 183 10.46 0.18 -9.54
C GLY A 183 9.39 0.98 -10.30
N GLY A 184 9.26 0.66 -11.59
CA GLY A 184 8.29 1.29 -12.49
C GLY A 184 6.88 0.73 -12.38
N VAL A 185 5.88 1.59 -12.61
CA VAL A 185 4.46 1.20 -12.53
C VAL A 185 3.61 1.87 -13.61
N ALA A 186 2.69 1.11 -14.21
CA ALA A 186 1.64 1.66 -15.06
C ALA A 186 0.64 2.52 -14.26
N VAL A 187 0.01 3.49 -14.91
CA VAL A 187 -0.80 4.52 -14.22
C VAL A 187 -2.30 4.18 -14.10
N HIS A 188 -2.75 3.02 -14.60
CA HIS A 188 -4.18 2.72 -14.63
C HIS A 188 -4.82 2.62 -13.24
N TYR A 189 -4.08 2.10 -12.26
CA TYR A 189 -4.59 1.92 -10.89
C TYR A 189 -5.03 3.24 -10.24
N TYR A 190 -4.47 4.39 -10.65
CA TYR A 190 -4.88 5.70 -10.16
C TYR A 190 -6.38 5.93 -10.35
N ARG A 191 -6.98 5.42 -11.43
CA ARG A 191 -8.41 5.57 -11.69
C ARG A 191 -9.25 4.95 -10.59
N HIS A 192 -8.86 3.76 -10.12
CA HIS A 192 -9.56 3.11 -9.02
C HIS A 192 -9.28 3.80 -7.69
N VAL A 193 -8.01 4.16 -7.41
CA VAL A 193 -7.66 4.90 -6.18
C VAL A 193 -8.43 6.22 -6.10
N MET A 194 -8.49 7.00 -7.18
CA MET A 194 -9.25 8.26 -7.24
C MET A 194 -10.74 8.02 -7.04
N LYS A 195 -11.31 6.96 -7.64
CA LYS A 195 -12.71 6.60 -7.38
C LYS A 195 -12.98 6.38 -5.89
N MET A 196 -12.09 5.69 -5.19
CA MET A 196 -12.22 5.48 -3.74
C MET A 196 -12.04 6.78 -2.94
N VAL A 197 -11.08 7.62 -3.31
CA VAL A 197 -10.87 8.94 -2.69
C VAL A 197 -12.11 9.82 -2.83
N PHE A 198 -12.74 9.85 -4.00
CA PHE A 198 -13.97 10.62 -4.24
C PHE A 198 -15.22 10.01 -3.62
N SER A 199 -15.22 8.70 -3.39
CA SER A 199 -16.29 7.98 -2.68
C SER A 199 -16.09 7.99 -1.17
N ASP A 200 -15.02 8.62 -0.68
CA ASP A 200 -14.63 8.66 0.73
C ASP A 200 -14.50 7.26 1.37
N GLY A 201 -14.03 6.28 0.58
CA GLY A 201 -13.90 4.89 1.03
C GLY A 201 -13.69 3.90 -0.11
N ALA A 202 -13.28 2.69 0.26
CA ALA A 202 -13.08 1.58 -0.68
C ALA A 202 -14.42 1.13 -1.27
N VAL A 203 -14.51 1.20 -2.60
CA VAL A 203 -15.67 0.85 -3.41
C VAL A 203 -15.23 0.04 -4.61
N LYS A 204 -16.13 -0.76 -5.17
CA LYS A 204 -15.87 -1.51 -6.40
C LYS A 204 -15.64 -0.58 -7.60
N TYR A 205 -14.65 -0.89 -8.44
CA TYR A 205 -14.27 -0.09 -9.60
C TYR A 205 -15.34 -0.10 -10.69
N ALA A 206 -15.71 -1.29 -11.19
CA ALA A 206 -16.64 -1.45 -12.29
C ALA A 206 -17.87 -2.24 -11.82
N ARG A 207 -18.90 -1.54 -11.30
CA ARG A 207 -20.09 -2.16 -10.69
C ARG A 207 -20.87 -3.08 -11.63
N GLY A 208 -20.90 -2.75 -12.92
CA GLY A 208 -21.61 -3.52 -13.94
C GLY A 208 -20.79 -4.65 -14.57
N ASP A 209 -19.51 -4.81 -14.22
CA ASP A 209 -18.67 -5.86 -14.80
C ASP A 209 -18.97 -7.21 -14.09
N PRO A 210 -19.47 -8.23 -14.82
CA PRO A 210 -19.78 -9.54 -14.23
C PRO A 210 -18.58 -10.20 -13.55
N LYS A 211 -17.35 -9.86 -13.95
CA LYS A 211 -16.11 -10.32 -13.33
C LYS A 211 -16.03 -10.02 -11.84
N TYR A 212 -16.61 -8.90 -11.41
CA TYR A 212 -16.57 -8.41 -10.02
C TYR A 212 -17.87 -8.67 -9.25
N LYS A 213 -18.74 -9.55 -9.76
CA LYS A 213 -20.05 -9.82 -9.16
C LYS A 213 -19.96 -10.28 -7.69
N SER A 214 -18.90 -11.01 -7.32
CA SER A 214 -18.67 -11.49 -5.95
C SER A 214 -18.22 -10.39 -4.98
N LEU A 215 -17.76 -9.24 -5.47
CA LEU A 215 -17.27 -8.15 -4.63
C LEU A 215 -18.44 -7.30 -4.12
N PRO A 216 -18.39 -6.78 -2.89
CA PRO A 216 -19.36 -5.77 -2.45
C PRO A 216 -19.16 -4.46 -3.21
N ASP A 217 -20.21 -3.67 -3.36
CA ASP A 217 -20.08 -2.32 -3.94
C ASP A 217 -19.39 -1.33 -2.99
N ASN A 218 -19.56 -1.53 -1.68
CA ASN A 218 -18.89 -0.81 -0.61
C ASN A 218 -18.26 -1.83 0.35
N TYR A 219 -16.94 -1.78 0.52
CA TYR A 219 -16.21 -2.76 1.31
C TYR A 219 -16.42 -2.61 2.83
N MET A 220 -17.08 -1.55 3.31
CA MET A 220 -17.52 -1.46 4.71
C MET A 220 -18.84 -2.22 4.97
N ALA A 221 -19.52 -2.72 3.94
CA ALA A 221 -20.85 -3.34 4.07
C ALA A 221 -20.86 -4.52 5.04
N TYR A 222 -19.78 -5.29 5.10
CA TYR A 222 -19.65 -6.48 5.94
C TYR A 222 -18.81 -6.26 7.20
N ALA A 223 -18.49 -5.02 7.56
CA ALA A 223 -17.56 -4.74 8.66
C ALA A 223 -17.96 -5.40 10.01
N LYS A 224 -19.27 -5.54 10.28
CA LYS A 224 -19.76 -6.23 11.48
C LYS A 224 -19.36 -7.71 11.53
N ASP A 225 -19.37 -8.36 10.37
CA ASP A 225 -19.15 -9.79 10.19
C ASP A 225 -17.66 -10.18 10.15
N ILE A 226 -16.74 -9.19 10.05
CA ILE A 226 -15.30 -9.44 10.01
C ILE A 226 -14.73 -9.49 11.42
N ASP A 227 -14.52 -10.68 11.96
CA ASP A 227 -13.98 -10.84 13.32
C ASP A 227 -12.47 -10.64 13.43
N THR A 228 -11.76 -10.53 12.32
CA THR A 228 -10.31 -10.36 12.32
C THR A 228 -9.93 -9.00 12.94
N PRO A 229 -9.17 -8.98 14.06
CA PRO A 229 -8.66 -7.75 14.63
C PRO A 229 -7.62 -7.12 13.72
N VAL A 230 -7.62 -5.79 13.67
CA VAL A 230 -6.72 -5.01 12.81
C VAL A 230 -6.00 -3.99 13.67
N LEU A 231 -4.67 -3.99 13.60
CA LEU A 231 -3.86 -2.85 14.03
C LEU A 231 -3.71 -1.92 12.83
N PHE A 232 -4.41 -0.80 12.88
CA PHE A 232 -4.18 0.32 11.98
C PHE A 232 -2.93 1.06 12.46
N MET A 233 -2.00 1.32 11.56
CA MET A 233 -0.84 2.16 11.88
C MET A 233 -0.52 3.14 10.78
N THR A 234 0.17 4.22 11.13
CA THR A 234 0.71 5.21 10.19
C THR A 234 1.84 5.97 10.86
N GLY A 235 2.78 6.50 10.09
CA GLY A 235 3.61 7.59 10.57
C GLY A 235 2.77 8.87 10.71
N GLU A 236 3.11 9.69 11.71
CA GLU A 236 2.51 11.01 11.95
C GLU A 236 2.66 11.95 10.75
N GLN A 237 3.79 11.86 10.04
CA GLN A 237 4.16 12.75 8.94
C GLN A 237 3.93 12.08 7.57
N ASN A 238 2.82 11.34 7.45
CA ASN A 238 2.45 10.63 6.24
C ASN A 238 1.87 11.60 5.19
N HIS A 239 2.70 12.05 4.25
CA HIS A 239 2.29 12.95 3.16
C HIS A 239 1.72 12.23 1.91
N VAL A 240 1.48 10.93 1.99
CA VAL A 240 0.87 10.14 0.91
C VAL A 240 -0.61 9.92 1.20
N PHE A 241 -0.92 9.36 2.38
CA PHE A 241 -2.27 8.99 2.81
C PHE A 241 -2.76 9.68 4.09
N THR A 242 -2.11 10.76 4.53
CA THR A 242 -2.56 11.64 5.63
C THR A 242 -3.09 10.87 6.85
N ASP A 243 -4.31 11.18 7.26
CA ASP A 243 -5.12 10.64 8.35
C ASP A 243 -5.94 9.39 7.95
N SER A 244 -5.68 8.76 6.80
CA SER A 244 -6.48 7.64 6.26
C SER A 244 -6.79 6.54 7.28
N ASN A 245 -5.76 6.02 7.96
CA ASN A 245 -5.93 4.93 8.93
C ASN A 245 -6.54 5.40 10.25
N ILE A 246 -6.36 6.66 10.64
CA ILE A 246 -7.01 7.26 11.82
C ILE A 246 -8.52 7.29 11.58
N VAL A 247 -8.95 7.86 10.45
CA VAL A 247 -10.37 7.96 10.08
C VAL A 247 -10.97 6.57 9.82
N CYS A 248 -10.22 5.64 9.21
CA CYS A 248 -10.68 4.27 9.02
C CYS A 248 -10.94 3.56 10.36
N HIS A 249 -10.03 3.73 11.33
CA HIS A 249 -10.19 3.18 12.68
C HIS A 249 -11.40 3.79 13.39
N GLU A 250 -11.56 5.11 13.37
CA GLU A 250 -12.72 5.79 13.98
C GLU A 250 -14.05 5.29 13.41
N ARG A 251 -14.13 5.08 12.10
CA ARG A 251 -15.33 4.55 11.44
C ARG A 251 -15.63 3.13 11.89
N LEU A 252 -14.63 2.25 11.90
CA LEU A 252 -14.81 0.87 12.34
C LEU A 252 -15.09 0.77 13.84
N GLN A 253 -14.53 1.67 14.65
CA GLN A 253 -14.81 1.75 16.08
C GLN A 253 -16.28 2.09 16.37
N LYS A 254 -16.95 2.85 15.49
CA LYS A 254 -18.40 3.11 15.59
C LYS A 254 -19.25 1.89 15.22
N ILE A 255 -18.73 0.98 14.40
CA ILE A 255 -19.46 -0.20 13.91
C ILE A 255 -19.24 -1.40 14.85
N VAL A 256 -17.99 -1.63 15.28
CA VAL A 256 -17.54 -2.75 16.11
C VAL A 256 -16.56 -2.29 17.19
N PRO A 257 -17.06 -1.65 18.26
CA PRO A 257 -16.23 -1.05 19.30
C PRO A 257 -15.25 -2.04 19.93
N GLY A 258 -13.97 -1.65 20.02
CA GLY A 258 -12.94 -2.39 20.76
C GLY A 258 -12.30 -3.55 19.98
N ARG A 259 -12.74 -3.81 18.73
CA ARG A 259 -12.16 -4.87 17.89
C ARG A 259 -10.81 -4.50 17.30
N HIS A 260 -10.60 -3.22 17.00
CA HIS A 260 -9.42 -2.75 16.25
C HIS A 260 -8.58 -1.78 17.09
N GLU A 261 -7.28 -1.78 16.82
CA GLU A 261 -6.32 -0.91 17.47
C GLU A 261 -5.77 0.12 16.47
N LEU A 262 -5.31 1.27 16.98
CA LEU A 262 -4.63 2.31 16.22
C LEU A 262 -3.29 2.61 16.88
N HIS A 263 -2.24 2.81 16.07
CA HIS A 263 -0.98 3.34 16.54
C HIS A 263 -0.36 4.30 15.53
N VAL A 264 -0.15 5.56 15.94
CA VAL A 264 0.49 6.59 15.13
C VAL A 264 1.93 6.75 15.61
N PHE A 265 2.89 6.53 14.72
CA PHE A 265 4.31 6.60 15.03
C PHE A 265 4.83 8.04 14.85
N PRO A 266 5.25 8.73 15.93
CA PRO A 266 5.74 10.10 15.84
C PRO A 266 7.03 10.17 15.05
N ASN A 267 7.26 11.26 14.31
CA ASN A 267 8.47 11.47 13.49
C ASN A 267 8.70 10.45 12.35
N TYR A 268 7.72 9.61 12.04
CA TYR A 268 7.77 8.72 10.88
C TYR A 268 6.85 9.22 9.77
N GLY A 269 7.25 8.98 8.52
CA GLY A 269 6.48 9.22 7.30
C GLY A 269 5.67 8.02 6.84
N HIS A 270 5.53 7.87 5.52
CA HIS A 270 4.69 6.82 4.93
C HIS A 270 5.36 5.44 4.94
N GLN A 271 6.60 5.36 4.44
CA GLN A 271 7.32 4.10 4.21
C GLN A 271 8.42 3.82 5.24
N ASP A 272 9.06 4.84 5.79
CA ASP A 272 10.16 4.70 6.76
C ASP A 272 9.78 3.91 8.02
N VAL A 273 8.49 3.69 8.29
CA VAL A 273 8.03 2.71 9.31
C VAL A 273 8.47 1.27 9.02
N PHE A 274 8.78 0.90 7.77
CA PHE A 274 9.30 -0.41 7.40
C PHE A 274 10.73 -0.42 6.86
N MET A 275 11.30 0.74 6.53
CA MET A 275 12.65 0.83 5.95
C MET A 275 13.58 1.86 6.63
N GLY A 276 13.10 2.52 7.68
CA GLY A 276 13.92 3.43 8.47
C GLY A 276 14.97 2.68 9.27
N LYS A 277 16.14 3.30 9.47
CA LYS A 277 17.29 2.70 10.17
C LYS A 277 16.98 2.23 11.59
N ASN A 278 16.03 2.90 12.24
CA ASN A 278 15.61 2.59 13.62
C ASN A 278 14.27 1.83 13.70
N CYS A 279 13.70 1.34 12.58
CA CYS A 279 12.38 0.69 12.61
C CYS A 279 12.37 -0.58 13.51
N HIS A 280 13.51 -1.24 13.64
CA HIS A 280 13.68 -2.40 14.52
C HIS A 280 13.59 -2.07 16.01
N VAL A 281 13.86 -0.82 16.39
CA VAL A 281 13.74 -0.30 17.77
C VAL A 281 12.36 0.30 17.98
N ASP A 282 11.93 1.17 17.07
CA ASP A 282 10.78 2.05 17.30
C ASP A 282 9.45 1.40 16.88
N ILE A 283 9.48 0.57 15.84
CA ILE A 283 8.28 0.07 15.15
C ILE A 283 8.05 -1.39 15.52
N PHE A 284 9.01 -2.26 15.20
CA PHE A 284 8.83 -3.72 15.28
C PHE A 284 8.38 -4.25 16.65
N PRO A 285 8.80 -3.69 17.81
CA PRO A 285 8.28 -4.13 19.10
C PRO A 285 6.76 -3.99 19.23
N ARG A 286 6.18 -2.91 18.68
CA ARG A 286 4.73 -2.69 18.70
C ARG A 286 3.98 -3.67 17.80
N LEU A 287 4.55 -3.99 16.64
CA LEU A 287 4.00 -4.98 15.71
C LEU A 287 3.99 -6.36 16.37
N LEU A 288 5.12 -6.75 16.96
CA LEU A 288 5.23 -8.00 17.73
C LEU A 288 4.22 -8.04 18.86
N GLN A 289 4.09 -6.99 19.67
CA GLN A 289 3.12 -6.95 20.75
C GLN A 289 1.70 -7.28 20.26
N PHE A 290 1.30 -6.73 19.11
CA PHE A 290 0.00 -7.04 18.51
C PHE A 290 -0.11 -8.49 18.01
N LEU A 291 0.92 -8.97 17.32
CA LEU A 291 0.94 -10.36 16.84
C LEU A 291 0.92 -11.37 18.00
N GLU A 292 1.68 -11.12 19.06
CA GLU A 292 1.72 -11.95 20.28
C GLU A 292 0.34 -11.98 20.96
N LYS A 293 -0.30 -10.82 21.13
CA LYS A 293 -1.65 -10.71 21.68
C LYS A 293 -2.67 -11.59 20.94
N HIS A 294 -2.48 -11.77 19.63
CA HIS A 294 -3.36 -12.55 18.79
C HIS A 294 -2.81 -13.93 18.40
N ARG A 295 -1.64 -14.34 18.92
CA ARG A 295 -0.95 -15.59 18.55
C ARG A 295 -1.83 -16.82 18.70
N GLY A 296 -2.68 -16.85 19.73
CA GLY A 296 -3.59 -17.97 20.02
C GLY A 296 -4.97 -17.87 19.35
N ARG A 297 -5.27 -16.79 18.62
CA ARG A 297 -6.60 -16.55 18.07
C ARG A 297 -6.86 -17.50 16.89
N ASN A 298 -7.80 -18.42 17.09
CA ASN A 298 -8.31 -19.22 15.99
C ASN A 298 -9.05 -18.29 15.00
N PRO A 299 -8.79 -18.44 13.70
CA PRO A 299 -9.57 -17.74 12.70
C PRO A 299 -11.04 -18.15 12.77
N SER A 300 -11.96 -17.22 12.55
CA SER A 300 -13.34 -17.57 12.16
C SER A 300 -13.45 -17.86 10.68
#